data_AF-A0AA39QIV4-F1
#
_entry.id   AF-A0AA39QIV4-F1
#
_cell.length_a   1.000
_cell.length_b   1.000
_cell.length_c   1.000
_cell.angle_alpha   90.00
_cell.angle_beta   90.00
_cell.angle_gamma   90.00
#
_symmetry.space_group_name_H-M   'P 1'
#
loop_
_entity.id
_entity.type
_entity.pdbx_description
1 polymer ?
#
loop_
_entity_poly.entity_id
_entity_poly.type
_entity_poly.pdbx_seq_one_letter_code
_entity_poly.pdbx_strand_id
1 'polypeptide(L)' 'LQLLKRGGQAYNVTGPEGTKPGELAVLCPSCPRPGINLPSDWDQVPPHLK' A
#
# COMPACT_ATOMS: atom_id res chain seq x y z
N LEU A 1 -7.28 -8.39 17.01
CA LEU A 1 -7.10 -8.54 15.54
C LEU A 1 -5.87 -9.43 15.30
N GLN A 2 -5.99 -10.65 14.75
CA GLN A 2 -4.79 -11.45 14.40
C GLN A 2 -4.27 -11.00 13.03
N LEU A 3 -3.25 -10.14 13.00
CA LEU A 3 -2.75 -9.48 11.77
C LEU A 3 -2.22 -10.49 10.75
N LEU A 4 -1.53 -11.55 11.20
CA LEU A 4 -1.01 -12.62 10.33
C LEU A 4 -2.10 -13.31 9.50
N LYS A 5 -3.31 -13.49 10.06
CA LYS A 5 -4.44 -14.08 9.33
C LYS A 5 -4.96 -13.15 8.24
N ARG A 6 -5.04 -11.84 8.52
CA ARG A 6 -5.48 -10.83 7.55
C ARG A 6 -4.45 -10.59 6.44
N GLY A 7 -3.16 -10.68 6.77
CA GLY A 7 -2.05 -10.51 5.83
C GLY A 7 -1.69 -11.77 5.04
N GLY A 8 -2.52 -12.82 5.05
CA GLY A 8 -2.30 -14.04 4.25
C GLY A 8 -1.11 -14.90 4.67
N GLN A 9 -0.56 -14.71 5.88
CA GLN A 9 0.67 -15.40 6.33
C GLN A 9 0.42 -16.80 6.93
N ALA A 10 -0.83 -17.28 6.95
CA ALA A 10 -1.19 -18.53 7.63
C ALA A 10 -0.47 -19.79 7.08
N TYR A 11 -0.15 -19.80 5.79
CA TYR A 11 0.52 -20.92 5.11
C TYR A 11 1.95 -20.59 4.65
N ASN A 12 2.54 -19.50 5.16
CA ASN A 12 3.93 -19.20 4.83
C ASN A 12 4.86 -20.23 5.48
N VAL A 13 5.74 -20.85 4.68
CA VAL A 13 6.69 -21.88 5.13
C VAL A 13 7.66 -21.41 6.21
N THR A 14 7.91 -20.09 6.29
CA THR A 14 8.76 -19.48 7.33
C THR A 14 8.03 -19.25 8.65
N GLY A 15 6.72 -19.46 8.68
CA GLY A 15 5.88 -19.16 9.83
C GLY A 15 5.83 -17.67 10.20
N PRO A 16 5.29 -17.34 11.39
CA PRO A 16 5.19 -15.96 11.88
C PRO A 16 6.52 -15.21 11.92
N GLU A 17 7.60 -15.90 12.30
CA GLU A 17 8.95 -15.33 12.46
C GLU A 17 9.56 -14.83 11.15
N GLY A 18 9.07 -15.30 10.00
CA GLY A 18 9.50 -14.81 8.69
C GLY A 18 8.86 -13.49 8.26
N THR A 19 7.90 -12.96 9.03
CA THR A 19 7.21 -11.71 8.69
C THR A 19 8.12 -10.51 8.94
N LYS A 20 8.46 -9.77 7.89
CA LYS A 20 9.34 -8.60 7.97
C LYS A 20 8.59 -7.33 8.37
N PRO A 21 9.28 -6.32 8.91
CA PRO A 21 8.69 -5.01 9.15
C PRO A 21 8.02 -4.46 7.88
N GLY A 22 6.75 -4.08 8.00
CA GLY A 22 5.96 -3.52 6.90
C GLY A 22 5.15 -4.52 6.09
N GLU A 23 5.40 -5.84 6.17
CA GLU A 23 4.67 -6.84 5.35
C GLU A 23 3.19 -6.99 5.72
N LEU A 24 2.81 -6.58 6.93
CA LEU A 24 1.41 -6.53 7.38
C LEU A 24 0.82 -5.11 7.33
N ALA A 25 1.60 -4.13 6.87
CA ALA A 25 1.11 -2.75 6.74
C ALA A 25 0.12 -2.67 5.57
N VAL A 26 -0.97 -1.94 5.79
CA VAL A 26 -1.90 -1.59 4.71
C VAL A 26 -1.47 -0.27 4.09
N LEU A 27 -1.56 -0.19 2.76
CA LEU A 27 -1.34 1.08 2.08
C LEU A 27 -2.44 2.06 2.49
N CYS A 28 -2.05 3.26 2.86
CA CYS A 28 -3.00 4.30 3.26
C CYS A 28 -3.93 4.61 2.07
N PRO A 29 -5.26 4.50 2.24
CA PRO A 29 -6.20 4.78 1.16
C PRO A 29 -6.26 6.28 0.81
N SER A 30 -5.93 7.15 1.76
CA SER A 30 -5.93 8.61 1.59
C SER A 30 -4.64 9.16 0.99
N CYS A 31 -3.55 8.38 1.00
CA CYS A 31 -2.30 8.84 0.38
C CYS A 31 -2.46 8.92 -1.15
N PRO A 32 -1.92 9.95 -1.81
CA PRO A 32 -1.87 10.04 -3.26
C PRO A 32 -1.10 8.84 -3.87
N ARG A 33 -1.74 8.10 -4.78
CA ARG A 33 -1.17 6.95 -5.49
C ARG A 33 -1.45 7.11 -6.99
N PRO A 34 -0.48 7.69 -7.74
CA PRO A 34 -0.57 7.86 -9.19
C PRO A 34 -1.03 6.58 -9.89
N GLY A 35 -2.05 6.67 -10.75
CA GLY A 35 -2.59 5.53 -11.49
C GLY A 35 -3.44 4.55 -10.68
N ILE A 36 -3.68 4.81 -9.38
CA ILE A 36 -4.57 4.00 -8.52
C ILE A 36 -5.76 4.83 -8.06
N ASN A 37 -5.51 5.86 -7.25
CA ASN A 37 -6.54 6.76 -6.73
C ASN A 37 -6.35 8.20 -7.22
N LEU A 38 -5.36 8.43 -8.09
CA LEU A 38 -5.17 9.67 -8.82
C LEU A 38 -5.25 9.41 -10.33
N PRO A 39 -5.83 10.33 -11.12
CA PRO A 39 -5.81 10.26 -12.58
C PRO A 39 -4.36 10.40 -13.11
N SER A 40 -4.12 10.01 -14.37
CA SER A 40 -2.78 9.96 -14.96
C SER A 40 -2.11 11.34 -15.12
N ASP A 41 -2.90 12.40 -15.14
CA ASP A 41 -2.52 13.79 -15.32
C ASP A 41 -2.64 14.61 -14.03
N TRP A 42 -2.69 13.94 -12.87
CA TRP A 42 -2.83 14.59 -11.56
C TRP A 42 -1.75 15.64 -11.23
N ASP A 43 -0.57 15.52 -11.83
CA ASP A 43 0.57 16.43 -11.70
C ASP A 43 0.67 17.45 -12.85
N GLN A 44 -0.19 17.35 -13.86
CA GLN A 44 -0.24 18.29 -14.98
C GLN A 44 -1.12 19.47 -14.64
N VAL A 45 -0.49 20.55 -14.17
CA VAL A 45 -1.18 21.85 -14.02
C VAL A 45 -0.98 22.72 -15.28
N PRO A 46 -2.01 23.47 -15.71
CA PRO A 46 -1.88 24.47 -16.76
C PRO A 46 -0.70 25.42 -16.53
N PRO A 47 0.01 25.89 -17.57
CA PRO A 47 1.19 26.74 -17.41
C PRO A 47 0.97 28.03 -16.59
N HIS A 48 -0.24 28.56 -16.58
CA HIS A 48 -0.59 29.76 -15.79
C HIS A 48 -0.82 29.47 -14.29
N LEU A 49 -0.80 28.19 -13.89
CA LEU A 49 -0.91 27.71 -12.51
C LEU A 49 0.39 27.04 -12.02
N LYS A 50 1.43 26.98 -12.86
CA LYS A 50 2.78 26.52 -12.46
C LYS A 50 3.53 27.59 -11.69
#